data_AF-A0A926TEY8-F1
#
_entry.id   AF-A0A926TEY8-F1
#
_cell.length_a   1.000
_cell.length_b   1.000
_cell.length_c   1.000
_cell.angle_alpha   90.00
_cell.angle_beta   90.00
_cell.angle_gamma   90.00
#
_symmetry.space_group_name_H-M   'P 1'
#
loop_
_entity.id
_entity.type
_entity.pdbx_description
1 polymer ?
#
loop_
_entity_poly.entity_id
_entity_poly.type
_entity_poly.pdbx_seq_one_letter_code
_entity_poly.pdbx_strand_id
1 'polypeptide(L)'
;MNHYSAQWIEEWCHDNGWTDWFQECSCYWAFPPNAVMPVPIPTQVLKAIKAEKGLCFEERIWSLCAVFSVVIAAIYTYFIASPVPLLAAFAFCAVTVARMEDDMAISLPSPIELP
;
A
#
# COMPACT_ATOMS: atom_id res chain seq x y z
N MET A 1 3.66 -0.49 7.48
CA MET A 1 4.55 -1.00 6.41
C MET A 1 4.69 0.11 5.39
N ASN A 2 5.91 0.39 4.92
CA ASN A 2 6.10 1.49 3.98
C ASN A 2 5.68 1.00 2.58
N HIS A 3 4.46 1.37 2.17
CA HIS A 3 3.85 0.90 0.92
C HIS A 3 4.62 1.36 -0.33
N TYR A 4 5.30 2.50 -0.21
CA TYR A 4 6.14 3.07 -1.26
C TYR A 4 7.59 3.07 -0.82
N SER A 5 8.49 2.74 -1.74
CA SER A 5 9.90 3.01 -1.49
C SER A 5 10.08 4.54 -1.46
N ALA A 6 10.70 5.03 -0.40
CA ALA A 6 11.10 6.42 -0.24
C ALA A 6 11.78 6.97 -1.50
N GLN A 7 12.58 6.13 -2.14
CA GLN A 7 13.32 6.43 -3.37
C GLN A 7 12.42 6.71 -4.58
N TRP A 8 11.28 6.01 -4.72
CA TRP A 8 10.39 6.25 -5.86
C TRP A 8 9.67 7.59 -5.76
N ILE A 9 9.32 7.99 -4.54
CA ILE A 9 8.69 9.28 -4.28
C ILE A 9 9.73 10.39 -4.46
N GLU A 10 10.96 10.18 -4.00
CA GLU A 10 12.06 11.12 -4.20
C GLU A 10 12.38 11.34 -5.69
N GLU A 11 12.47 10.26 -6.47
CA GLU A 11 12.68 10.34 -7.93
C GLU A 11 11.53 11.07 -8.62
N TRP A 12 10.27 10.72 -8.31
CA TRP A 12 9.12 11.41 -8.91
C TRP A 12 9.07 12.89 -8.52
N CYS A 13 9.35 13.21 -7.26
CA CYS A 13 9.41 14.59 -6.79
C CYS A 13 10.49 15.37 -7.54
N HIS A 14 11.70 14.81 -7.67
CA HIS A 14 12.78 15.44 -8.41
C HIS A 14 12.41 15.70 -9.88
N ASP A 15 11.81 14.73 -10.55
CA ASP A 15 11.43 14.85 -11.98
C ASP A 15 10.30 15.85 -12.22
N ASN A 16 9.43 16.08 -11.22
CA ASN A 16 8.29 17.00 -11.31
C ASN A 16 8.57 18.37 -10.66
N GLY A 17 9.78 18.60 -10.14
CA GLY A 17 10.17 19.84 -9.47
C GLY A 17 9.57 20.03 -8.08
N TRP A 18 9.17 18.95 -7.43
CA TRP A 18 8.73 18.93 -6.03
C TRP A 18 9.92 18.70 -5.10
N THR A 19 9.89 19.30 -3.92
CA THR A 19 10.98 19.22 -2.94
C THR A 19 10.49 18.76 -1.56
N ASP A 20 11.44 18.35 -0.71
CA ASP A 20 11.25 18.08 0.72
C ASP A 20 10.01 17.22 1.04
N TRP A 21 9.98 16.01 0.49
CA TRP A 21 8.88 15.09 0.75
C TRP A 21 9.00 14.45 2.13
N PHE A 22 7.87 14.22 2.78
CA PHE A 22 7.77 13.50 4.05
C PHE A 22 6.47 12.71 4.12
N GLN A 23 6.43 11.75 5.04
CA GLN A 23 5.26 10.92 5.26
C GLN A 23 4.63 11.27 6.62
N GLU A 24 3.33 11.57 6.60
CA GLU A 24 2.52 11.78 7.80
C GLU A 24 1.40 10.73 7.80
N CYS A 25 1.46 9.79 8.75
CA CYS A 25 0.60 8.60 8.78
C CYS A 25 0.67 7.78 7.48
N SER A 26 -0.38 7.83 6.65
CA SER A 26 -0.49 7.16 5.34
C SER A 26 -0.43 8.14 4.16
N CYS A 27 -0.32 9.44 4.42
CA CYS A 27 -0.28 10.46 3.38
C CYS A 27 1.16 10.90 3.11
N TYR A 28 1.50 10.99 1.83
CA TYR A 28 2.76 11.57 1.38
C TYR A 28 2.55 13.05 1.11
N TRP A 29 3.41 13.87 1.68
CA TRP A 29 3.40 15.31 1.55
C TRP A 29 4.68 15.75 0.88
N ALA A 30 4.59 16.73 0.00
CA ALA A 30 5.75 17.34 -0.63
C ALA A 30 5.43 18.78 -1.04
N PHE A 31 6.46 19.57 -1.31
CA PHE A 31 6.32 20.95 -1.74
C PHE A 31 6.20 21.01 -3.26
N PRO A 32 5.09 21.53 -3.82
CA PRO A 32 4.98 21.73 -5.25
C PRO A 32 5.92 22.83 -5.76
N PRO A 33 6.24 22.85 -7.06
CA PRO A 33 7.13 23.86 -7.62
C PRO A 33 6.59 25.27 -7.36
N ASN A 34 7.43 26.14 -6.80
CA ASN A 34 7.12 27.52 -6.40
C ASN A 34 6.13 27.68 -5.24
N ALA A 35 5.85 26.64 -4.45
CA ALA A 35 4.99 26.72 -3.28
C ALA A 35 5.79 26.65 -1.97
N VAL A 36 5.27 27.32 -0.94
CA VAL A 36 5.88 27.40 0.41
C VAL A 36 5.15 26.49 1.41
N MET A 37 4.08 25.80 0.98
CA MET A 37 3.27 24.91 1.81
C MET A 37 3.31 23.49 1.26
N PRO A 38 3.52 22.47 2.10
CA PRO A 38 3.44 21.09 1.67
C PRO A 38 1.98 20.73 1.35
N VAL A 39 1.79 19.99 0.26
CA VAL A 39 0.48 19.53 -0.23
C VAL A 39 0.52 18.00 -0.30
N PRO A 40 -0.60 17.31 -0.01
CA PRO A 40 -0.62 15.87 -0.16
C PRO A 40 -0.43 15.48 -1.63
N ILE A 41 0.48 14.55 -1.89
CA ILE A 41 0.72 14.01 -3.23
C ILE A 41 -0.56 13.30 -3.69
N PRO A 42 -1.09 13.63 -4.88
CA PRO A 42 -2.33 13.02 -5.36
C PRO A 42 -2.24 11.50 -5.41
N THR A 43 -3.27 10.81 -4.91
CA THR A 43 -3.31 9.33 -4.90
C THR A 43 -3.25 8.72 -6.30
N GLN A 44 -3.68 9.47 -7.33
CA GLN A 44 -3.55 9.06 -8.74
C GLN A 44 -2.08 8.95 -9.18
N VAL A 45 -1.25 9.89 -8.74
CA VAL A 45 0.19 9.89 -9.00
C VAL A 45 0.86 8.72 -8.27
N LEU A 46 0.53 8.52 -6.99
CA LEU A 46 1.04 7.39 -6.22
C LEU A 46 0.68 6.05 -6.89
N LYS A 47 -0.56 5.90 -7.38
CA LYS A 47 -0.98 4.74 -8.16
C LYS A 47 -0.24 4.60 -9.49
N ALA A 48 0.07 5.70 -10.17
CA ALA A 48 0.84 5.69 -11.41
C ALA A 48 2.30 5.26 -11.16
N ILE A 49 2.96 5.81 -10.13
CA ILE A 49 4.31 5.41 -9.70
C ILE A 49 4.33 3.92 -9.36
N LYS A 50 3.31 3.43 -8.65
CA LYS A 50 3.15 2.01 -8.30
C LYS A 50 2.93 1.12 -9.54
N ALA A 51 2.17 1.60 -10.53
CA ALA A 51 1.95 0.87 -11.77
C ALA A 51 3.23 0.80 -12.63
N GLU A 52 4.06 1.83 -12.61
CA GLU A 52 5.28 1.94 -13.40
C GLU A 52 6.46 1.19 -12.78
N LYS A 53 6.63 1.28 -11.46
CA LYS A 53 7.73 0.63 -10.70
C LYS A 53 7.38 -0.79 -10.22
N GLY A 54 6.10 -1.17 -10.25
CA GLY A 54 5.60 -2.49 -9.85
C GLY A 54 5.23 -2.61 -8.37
N LEU A 55 4.87 -3.83 -7.93
CA LEU A 55 4.58 -4.13 -6.52
C LEU A 55 5.83 -3.96 -5.65
N CYS A 56 5.67 -3.34 -4.48
CA CYS A 56 6.77 -3.20 -3.53
C CYS A 56 7.28 -4.59 -3.10
N PHE A 57 8.57 -4.71 -2.80
CA PHE A 57 9.20 -5.99 -2.46
C PHE A 57 8.50 -6.65 -1.26
N GLU A 58 8.05 -5.85 -0.30
CA GLU A 58 7.26 -6.32 0.84
C GLU A 58 5.90 -6.86 0.43
N GLU A 59 5.13 -6.13 -0.39
CA GLU A 59 3.82 -6.60 -0.91
C GLU A 59 3.97 -7.90 -1.70
N ARG A 60 5.04 -8.01 -2.49
CA ARG A 60 5.36 -9.20 -3.25
C ARG A 60 5.67 -10.38 -2.33
N ILE A 61 6.43 -10.18 -1.25
CA ILE A 61 6.70 -11.20 -0.23
C ILE A 61 5.40 -11.62 0.45
N TRP A 62 4.56 -10.68 0.91
CA TRP A 62 3.29 -11.01 1.55
C TRP A 62 2.34 -11.77 0.62
N SER A 63 2.28 -11.36 -0.65
CA SER A 63 1.52 -12.08 -1.68
C SER A 63 2.06 -13.49 -1.90
N LEU A 64 3.39 -13.66 -1.97
CA LEU A 64 4.03 -14.97 -2.05
C LEU A 64 3.73 -15.83 -0.83
N CYS A 65 3.82 -15.28 0.38
CA CYS A 65 3.48 -15.97 1.61
C CYS A 65 2.02 -16.42 1.61
N ALA A 66 1.08 -15.58 1.16
CA ALA A 66 -0.33 -15.94 1.04
C ALA A 66 -0.55 -17.09 0.04
N VAL A 67 0.13 -17.07 -1.11
CA VAL A 67 0.06 -18.18 -2.07
C VAL A 67 0.65 -19.46 -1.46
N PHE A 68 1.82 -19.38 -0.84
CA PHE A 68 2.46 -20.52 -0.18
C PHE A 68 1.58 -21.09 0.93
N SER A 69 0.91 -20.26 1.73
CA SER A 69 0.03 -20.73 2.79
C SER A 69 -1.16 -21.51 2.23
N VAL A 70 -1.73 -21.07 1.09
CA VAL A 70 -2.82 -21.79 0.42
C VAL A 70 -2.33 -23.13 -0.13
N VAL A 71 -1.15 -23.18 -0.75
CA VAL A 71 -0.57 -24.42 -1.27
C VAL A 71 -0.30 -25.43 -0.15
N ILE A 72 0.30 -24.99 0.95
CA ILE A 72 0.58 -25.83 2.12
C ILE A 72 -0.75 -26.33 2.71
N ALA A 73 -1.74 -25.45 2.86
CA ALA A 73 -3.06 -25.82 3.38
C ALA A 73 -3.78 -26.83 2.47
N ALA A 74 -3.66 -26.72 1.16
CA ALA A 74 -4.24 -27.68 0.22
C ALA A 74 -3.60 -29.07 0.39
N ILE A 75 -2.28 -29.14 0.54
CA ILE A 75 -1.56 -30.40 0.82
C ILE A 75 -2.01 -30.99 2.15
N TYR A 76 -2.07 -30.18 3.21
CA TYR A 76 -2.52 -30.62 4.53
C TYR A 76 -3.98 -31.09 4.55
N THR A 77 -4.84 -30.44 3.78
CA THR A 77 -6.24 -30.84 3.60
C THR A 77 -6.33 -32.25 3.02
N TYR A 78 -5.45 -32.59 2.07
CA TYR A 78 -5.38 -33.93 1.50
C TYR A 78 -4.91 -34.98 2.51
N PHE A 79 -3.92 -34.66 3.35
CA PHE A 79 -3.43 -35.59 4.39
C PHE A 79 -4.42 -35.81 5.54
N ILE A 80 -5.13 -34.76 5.98
CA ILE A 80 -6.02 -34.81 7.15
C ILE A 80 -7.47 -35.11 6.75
N ALA A 81 -7.81 -35.06 5.46
CA ALA A 81 -9.17 -35.25 4.93
C ALA A 81 -10.24 -34.37 5.62
N SER A 82 -9.84 -33.20 6.14
CA SER A 82 -10.72 -32.26 6.83
C SER A 82 -10.62 -30.86 6.23
N PRO A 83 -11.72 -30.08 6.16
CA PRO A 83 -11.74 -28.77 5.51
C PRO A 83 -11.15 -27.62 6.36
N VAL A 84 -10.75 -27.91 7.61
CA VAL A 84 -10.27 -26.92 8.58
C VAL A 84 -9.00 -26.17 8.11
N PRO A 85 -7.97 -26.81 7.53
CA PRO A 85 -6.76 -26.09 7.07
C PRO A 85 -7.05 -25.10 5.95
N LEU A 86 -8.03 -25.43 5.09
CA LEU A 86 -8.44 -24.57 3.97
C LEU A 86 -9.15 -23.31 4.45
N LEU A 87 -10.00 -23.43 5.48
CA LEU A 87 -10.62 -22.28 6.15
C LEU A 87 -9.58 -21.36 6.82
N ALA A 88 -8.57 -21.94 7.45
CA ALA A 88 -7.48 -21.17 8.06
C ALA A 88 -6.67 -20.41 7.01
N ALA A 89 -6.35 -21.03 5.86
CA ALA A 89 -5.67 -20.35 4.75
C ALA A 89 -6.53 -19.23 4.16
N PHE A 90 -7.84 -19.44 3.99
CA PHE A 90 -8.75 -18.40 3.54
C PHE A 90 -8.78 -17.20 4.50
N ALA A 91 -8.90 -17.46 5.80
CA ALA A 91 -8.88 -16.40 6.82
C ALA A 91 -7.53 -15.66 6.82
N PHE A 92 -6.41 -16.38 6.64
CA PHE A 92 -5.09 -15.77 6.50
C PHE A 92 -5.02 -14.86 5.27
N CYS A 93 -5.51 -15.33 4.11
CA CYS A 93 -5.60 -14.51 2.89
C CYS A 93 -6.44 -13.26 3.11
N ALA A 94 -7.59 -13.37 3.78
CA ALA A 94 -8.45 -12.22 4.07
C ALA A 94 -7.74 -11.18 4.97
N VAL A 95 -7.03 -11.64 6.00
CA VAL A 95 -6.22 -10.76 6.86
C VAL A 95 -5.09 -10.11 6.07
N THR A 96 -4.38 -10.85 5.21
CA THR A 96 -3.32 -10.29 4.37
C THR A 96 -3.84 -9.23 3.40
N VAL A 97 -5.00 -9.45 2.80
CA VAL A 97 -5.65 -8.46 1.90
C VAL A 97 -6.08 -7.23 2.68
N ALA A 98 -6.69 -7.40 3.85
CA ALA A 98 -7.05 -6.28 4.71
C ALA A 98 -5.83 -5.42 5.10
N ARG A 99 -4.68 -6.05 5.39
CA ARG A 99 -3.43 -5.31 5.66
C ARG A 99 -2.86 -4.61 4.44
N MET A 100 -3.19 -5.07 3.23
CA MET A 100 -2.77 -4.42 1.97
C MET A 100 -3.67 -3.25 1.59
N GLU A 101 -4.96 -3.28 1.98
CA GLU A 101 -5.99 -2.31 1.63
C GLU A 101 -6.17 -1.12 2.59
N ASP A 102 -5.39 -1.03 3.69
CA ASP A 102 -5.47 0.03 4.72
C ASP A 102 -5.27 1.49 4.20
N ASP A 103 -5.16 1.72 2.89
CA ASP A 103 -5.01 3.03 2.24
C ASP A 103 -6.32 3.69 1.75
N MET A 104 -7.50 3.13 2.05
CA MET A 104 -8.79 3.72 1.67
C MET A 104 -9.63 4.20 2.88
N ALA A 105 -9.00 4.86 3.84
CA ALA A 105 -9.73 5.63 4.84
C ALA A 105 -8.96 6.92 5.13
N ILE A 106 -9.25 7.97 4.37
CA ILE A 106 -9.41 9.39 4.77
C ILE A 106 -9.54 10.17 3.46
N SER A 107 -10.74 10.19 2.91
CA SER A 107 -11.24 11.29 2.10
C SER A 107 -12.29 12.02 2.94
N LEU A 108 -11.85 12.63 4.05
CA LEU A 108 -12.65 13.68 4.67
C LEU A 108 -12.23 14.98 3.99
N PRO A 109 -13.09 15.59 3.14
CA PRO A 109 -12.91 17.00 2.85
C PRO A 109 -13.04 17.73 4.18
N SER A 110 -12.01 18.47 4.58
CA SER A 110 -12.19 19.47 5.62
C SER A 110 -13.26 20.44 5.13
N PRO A 111 -14.38 20.64 5.85
CA PRO A 111 -15.19 21.82 5.62
C PRO A 111 -14.34 23.00 6.10
N ILE A 112 -13.74 23.70 5.15
CA ILE A 112 -13.27 25.06 5.34
C ILE A 112 -14.53 25.90 5.54
N GLU A 113 -15.03 25.96 6.77
CA GLU A 113 -15.90 27.06 7.21
C GLU A 113 -15.01 28.09 7.91
N LEU A 114 -14.60 29.10 7.13
CA LEU A 114 -14.23 30.42 7.64
C LEU A 114 -15.42 31.34 7.39
N PRO A 115 -15.87 32.07 8.43
CA PRO A 115 -15.67 33.51 8.43
C PRO A 115 -14.62 33.98 9.45
#